data_AF-A0A965GWU4-F1
#
_entry.id   AF-A0A965GWU4-F1
#
_cell.length_a   1.000
_cell.length_b   1.000
_cell.length_c   1.000
_cell.angle_alpha   90.00
_cell.angle_beta   90.00
_cell.angle_gamma   90.00
#
_symmetry.space_group_name_H-M   'P 1'
#
loop_
_entity.id
_entity.type
_entity.pdbx_description
1 polymer ?
#
loop_
_entity_poly.entity_id
_entity_poly.type
_entity_poly.pdbx_seq_one_letter_code
_entity_poly.pdbx_strand_id
1 'polypeptide(L)'
;MLPCVAAGSPGHPIMKVILRLALILLAVILVAVLGTVSFVKAKQASDLREQLERSGAQAKDLRGQIRSLKGEIETLEEKLRELAAQNALLAAQQQSAEPPKTGGLAQACPAPGPNRTLDQAQFARQPLEMRYKPGVLRVSNDGQSAIVTAAAGSSLKIGPEIFDLVRIHFYRPEGGQVDGKPVSLVAHLVHRIASGQTVVVSVPIRESAFQHRTIWQILNNLPNKGAPEATISNISIDPTQLLPENLSYQVYEGTLPVPPCTEKVRFYQLRTPIGISKDQLERFLMRVKAPSFKDSAIRPPAAGKAA
;
A
#
# COMPACT_ATOMS: atom_id res chain seq x y z
N MET A 1 61.62 58.50 65.48
CA MET A 1 62.08 57.27 66.17
C MET A 1 61.16 57.12 67.38
N LEU A 2 60.42 56.05 67.65
CA LEU A 2 60.70 54.60 67.61
C LEU A 2 59.59 53.80 66.88
N PRO A 3 59.80 52.49 66.62
CA PRO A 3 59.20 51.43 67.48
C PRO A 3 60.23 50.34 67.85
N CYS A 4 60.19 49.73 69.05
CA CYS A 4 59.29 48.69 69.61
C CYS A 4 59.71 47.25 69.28
N VAL A 5 59.90 46.44 70.33
CA VAL A 5 60.35 45.03 70.36
C VAL A 5 59.13 44.10 70.37
N ALA A 6 59.23 42.90 69.78
CA ALA A 6 58.33 41.79 70.09
C ALA A 6 59.03 40.42 70.05
N ALA A 7 58.62 39.57 71.00
CA ALA A 7 59.30 38.41 71.55
C ALA A 7 58.94 37.06 70.86
N GLY A 8 59.83 36.05 70.98
CA GLY A 8 59.61 34.67 70.54
C GLY A 8 59.37 33.68 71.70
N SER A 9 58.42 32.76 71.53
CA SER A 9 58.05 31.69 72.47
C SER A 9 58.59 30.31 72.02
N PRO A 10 59.01 29.40 72.93
CA PRO A 10 59.62 28.13 72.56
C PRO A 10 58.56 27.03 72.31
N GLY A 11 58.35 26.67 71.04
CA GLY A 11 57.47 25.56 70.65
C GLY A 11 57.99 24.19 71.12
N HIS A 12 57.17 23.49 71.91
CA HIS A 12 57.41 22.16 72.50
C HIS A 12 57.77 21.05 71.46
N PRO A 13 58.72 20.14 71.78
CA PRO A 13 59.21 19.11 70.86
C PRO A 13 58.14 18.07 70.45
N ILE A 14 57.17 17.79 71.31
CA ILE A 14 56.08 16.82 71.06
C ILE A 14 55.18 17.29 69.91
N MET A 15 54.90 18.60 69.84
CA MET A 15 54.06 19.18 68.79
C MET A 15 54.74 19.10 67.41
N LYS A 16 56.08 19.17 67.36
CA LYS A 16 56.84 18.96 66.13
C LYS A 16 56.79 17.50 65.65
N VAL A 17 56.77 16.54 66.57
CA VAL A 17 56.66 15.11 66.23
C VAL A 17 55.27 14.77 65.71
N ILE A 18 54.21 15.26 66.38
CA ILE A 18 52.81 15.06 65.94
C ILE A 18 52.60 15.69 64.56
N LEU A 19 53.11 16.90 64.32
CA LEU A 19 53.00 17.55 63.01
C LEU A 19 53.73 16.75 61.92
N ARG A 20 54.93 16.21 62.21
CA ARG A 20 55.66 15.36 61.25
C ARG A 20 54.91 14.06 60.95
N LEU A 21 54.37 13.39 61.95
CA LEU A 21 53.58 12.17 61.75
C LEU A 21 52.28 12.44 60.97
N ALA A 22 51.61 13.56 61.25
CA ALA A 22 50.42 13.99 60.50
C ALA A 22 50.74 14.29 59.03
N LEU A 23 51.87 14.96 58.76
CA LEU A 23 52.32 15.22 57.39
C LEU A 23 52.70 13.94 56.64
N ILE A 24 53.36 12.98 57.32
CA ILE A 24 53.68 11.67 56.74
C ILE A 24 52.39 10.90 56.42
N LEU A 25 51.43 10.86 57.35
CA LEU A 25 50.15 10.20 57.13
C LEU A 25 49.36 10.84 55.96
N LEU A 26 49.32 12.17 55.91
CA LEU A 26 48.70 12.92 54.81
C LEU A 26 49.37 12.61 53.46
N ALA A 27 50.70 12.55 53.43
CA ALA A 27 51.46 12.19 52.23
C ALA A 27 51.17 10.76 51.77
N VAL A 28 51.07 9.80 52.70
CA VAL A 28 50.72 8.40 52.39
C VAL A 28 49.30 8.30 51.83
N ILE A 29 48.34 8.99 52.44
CA ILE A 29 46.95 9.04 51.95
C ILE A 29 46.90 9.68 50.56
N LEU A 30 47.62 10.79 50.33
CA LEU A 30 47.67 11.46 49.05
C LEU A 30 48.23 10.55 47.94
N VAL A 31 49.32 9.83 48.21
CA VAL A 31 49.91 8.87 47.25
C VAL A 31 48.93 7.74 46.96
N ALA A 32 48.24 7.20 47.97
CA ALA A 32 47.23 6.16 47.78
C ALA A 32 46.04 6.66 46.93
N VAL A 33 45.55 7.88 47.16
CA VAL A 33 44.46 8.48 46.37
C VAL A 33 44.90 8.76 44.94
N LEU A 34 46.10 9.33 44.72
CA LEU A 34 46.63 9.57 43.38
C LEU A 34 46.84 8.26 42.59
N GLY A 35 47.30 7.21 43.28
CA GLY A 35 47.44 5.87 42.69
C GLY A 35 46.12 5.27 42.24
N THR A 36 45.08 5.32 43.09
CA THR A 36 43.75 4.80 42.75
C THR A 36 43.08 5.59 41.62
N VAL A 37 43.17 6.91 41.62
CA VAL A 37 42.66 7.76 40.53
C VAL A 37 43.37 7.45 39.20
N SER A 38 44.68 7.25 39.22
CA SER A 38 45.45 6.90 38.02
C SER A 38 45.07 5.53 37.47
N PHE A 39 44.87 4.55 38.36
CA PHE A 39 44.43 3.20 38.00
C PHE A 39 43.01 3.19 37.42
N VAL A 40 42.07 3.91 38.03
CA VAL A 40 40.69 4.01 37.52
C VAL A 40 40.66 4.65 36.12
N LYS A 41 41.41 5.75 35.91
CA LYS A 41 41.53 6.38 34.59
C LYS A 41 42.15 5.44 33.55
N ALA A 42 43.19 4.70 33.93
CA ALA A 42 43.84 3.74 33.02
C ALA A 42 42.89 2.60 32.64
N LYS A 43 42.15 2.05 33.60
CA LYS A 43 41.17 0.99 33.35
C LYS A 43 40.00 1.48 32.50
N GLN A 44 39.44 2.65 32.81
CA GLN A 44 38.36 3.24 32.03
C GLN A 44 38.78 3.55 30.59
N ALA A 45 40.03 3.99 30.37
CA ALA A 45 40.58 4.19 29.03
C ALA A 45 40.78 2.86 28.27
N SER A 46 41.15 1.78 28.95
CA SER A 46 41.26 0.44 28.36
C SER A 46 39.89 -0.12 27.96
N ASP A 47 38.92 -0.08 28.86
CA ASP A 47 37.56 -0.58 28.61
C ASP A 47 36.89 0.20 27.47
N LEU A 48 37.08 1.52 27.42
CA LEU A 48 36.54 2.34 26.33
C LEU A 48 37.21 2.04 24.99
N ARG A 49 38.52 1.75 24.96
CA ARG A 49 39.21 1.31 23.73
C ARG A 49 38.69 -0.03 23.25
N GLU A 50 38.47 -0.98 24.15
CA GLU A 50 37.92 -2.28 23.79
C GLU A 50 36.48 -2.17 23.26
N GLN A 51 35.65 -1.32 23.88
CA GLN A 51 34.32 -1.00 23.36
C GLN A 51 34.37 -0.34 21.97
N LEU A 52 35.32 0.57 21.74
CA LEU A 52 35.50 1.23 20.46
C LEU A 52 35.90 0.22 19.37
N GLU A 53 36.85 -0.68 19.64
CA GLU A 53 37.27 -1.74 18.73
C GLU A 53 36.10 -2.70 18.39
N ARG A 54 35.33 -3.12 19.41
CA ARG A 54 34.14 -3.96 19.20
C ARG A 54 33.08 -3.25 18.36
N SER A 55 32.83 -1.97 18.62
CA SER A 55 31.88 -1.16 17.83
C SER A 55 32.35 -0.95 16.39
N GLY A 56 33.67 -0.79 16.18
CA GLY A 56 34.29 -0.68 14.87
C GLY A 56 34.16 -1.98 14.06
N ALA A 57 34.38 -3.12 14.72
CA ALA A 57 34.18 -4.44 14.12
C ALA A 57 32.70 -4.66 13.72
N GLN A 58 31.76 -4.34 14.60
CA GLN A 58 30.33 -4.46 14.32
C GLN A 58 29.88 -3.51 13.18
N ALA A 59 30.40 -2.28 13.13
CA ALA A 59 30.13 -1.36 12.03
C ALA A 59 30.70 -1.85 10.69
N LYS A 60 31.85 -2.52 10.70
CA LYS A 60 32.47 -3.12 9.51
C LYS A 60 31.65 -4.31 9.00
N ASP A 61 31.17 -5.15 9.90
CA ASP A 61 30.28 -6.28 9.59
C ASP A 61 28.95 -5.79 8.98
N LEU A 62 28.30 -4.82 9.63
CA LEU A 62 27.04 -4.25 9.15
C LEU A 62 27.20 -3.60 7.75
N ARG A 63 28.32 -2.90 7.50
CA ARG A 63 28.66 -2.40 6.16
C ARG A 63 28.84 -3.52 5.14
N GLY A 64 29.38 -4.67 5.56
CA GLY A 64 29.46 -5.87 4.74
C GLY A 64 28.08 -6.40 4.36
N GLN A 65 27.19 -6.54 5.34
CA GLN A 65 25.80 -6.97 5.13
C GLN A 65 25.05 -6.01 4.21
N ILE A 66 25.18 -4.70 4.39
CA ILE A 66 24.57 -3.68 3.52
C ILE A 66 25.08 -3.82 2.08
N ARG A 67 26.38 -4.07 1.87
CA ARG A 67 26.90 -4.31 0.51
C ARG A 67 26.35 -5.58 -0.11
N SER A 68 26.23 -6.67 0.67
CA SER A 68 25.64 -7.93 0.22
C SER A 68 24.19 -7.74 -0.20
N LEU A 69 23.37 -7.15 0.68
CA LEU A 69 21.96 -6.86 0.40
C LEU A 69 21.78 -5.92 -0.78
N LYS A 70 22.67 -4.93 -0.94
CA LYS A 70 22.63 -4.05 -2.10
C LYS A 70 22.89 -4.82 -3.40
N GLY A 71 23.85 -5.74 -3.40
CA GLY A 71 24.10 -6.63 -4.54
C GLY A 71 22.91 -7.54 -4.86
N GLU A 72 22.24 -8.07 -3.83
CA GLU A 72 21.00 -8.85 -3.99
C GLU A 72 19.87 -8.01 -4.59
N ILE A 73 19.69 -6.77 -4.14
CA ILE A 73 18.70 -5.83 -4.69
C ILE A 73 19.01 -5.52 -6.15
N GLU A 74 20.27 -5.20 -6.50
CA GLU A 74 20.68 -4.94 -7.88
C GLU A 74 20.41 -6.15 -8.78
N THR A 75 20.68 -7.36 -8.28
CA THR A 75 20.39 -8.62 -8.99
C THR A 75 18.88 -8.86 -9.16
N LEU A 76 18.08 -8.55 -8.14
CA LEU A 76 16.62 -8.67 -8.18
C LEU A 76 16.00 -7.63 -9.13
N GLU A 77 16.52 -6.41 -9.15
CA GLU A 77 16.11 -5.37 -10.09
C GLU A 77 16.41 -5.76 -11.54
N GLU A 78 17.57 -6.37 -11.80
CA GLU A 78 17.91 -6.89 -13.12
C GLU A 78 16.96 -8.02 -13.53
N LYS A 79 16.70 -8.99 -12.65
CA LYS A 79 15.69 -10.04 -12.88
C LYS A 79 14.30 -9.46 -13.12
N LEU A 80 13.91 -8.42 -12.39
CA LEU A 80 12.62 -7.75 -12.56
C LEU A 80 12.53 -7.03 -13.92
N ARG A 81 13.62 -6.39 -14.36
CA ARG A 81 13.71 -5.80 -15.71
C ARG A 81 13.64 -6.85 -16.80
N GLU A 82 14.31 -7.99 -16.61
CA GLU A 82 14.26 -9.12 -17.53
C GLU A 82 12.84 -9.70 -17.61
N LEU A 83 12.21 -9.96 -16.46
CA LEU A 83 10.81 -10.40 -16.39
C LEU A 83 9.85 -9.37 -17.00
N ALA A 84 10.08 -8.08 -16.79
CA ALA A 84 9.29 -7.02 -17.41
C ALA A 84 9.47 -6.99 -18.93
N ALA A 85 10.69 -7.20 -19.44
CA ALA A 85 10.97 -7.31 -20.87
C ALA A 85 10.37 -8.58 -21.48
N GLN A 86 10.45 -9.72 -20.78
CA GLN A 86 9.80 -10.96 -21.17
C GLN A 86 8.27 -10.82 -21.20
N ASN A 87 7.69 -10.15 -20.19
CA ASN A 87 6.26 -9.83 -20.17
C ASN A 87 5.86 -8.85 -21.27
N ALA A 88 6.71 -7.88 -21.61
CA ALA A 88 6.49 -6.97 -22.73
C ALA A 88 6.58 -7.71 -24.07
N LEU A 89 7.48 -8.69 -24.21
CA LEU A 89 7.59 -9.55 -25.39
C LEU A 89 6.39 -10.50 -25.50
N LEU A 90 5.94 -11.09 -24.38
CA LEU A 90 4.71 -11.89 -24.32
C LEU A 90 3.49 -11.04 -24.67
N ALA A 91 3.41 -9.80 -24.16
CA ALA A 91 2.37 -8.85 -24.52
C ALA A 91 2.43 -8.45 -26.01
N ALA A 92 3.63 -8.29 -26.56
CA ALA A 92 3.85 -8.02 -27.98
C ALA A 92 3.54 -9.24 -28.86
N GLN A 93 3.79 -10.46 -28.38
CA GLN A 93 3.43 -11.72 -29.06
C GLN A 93 1.90 -11.95 -29.00
N GLN A 94 1.25 -11.57 -27.91
CA GLN A 94 -0.21 -11.50 -27.79
C GLN A 94 -0.81 -10.39 -28.68
N GLN A 95 -0.04 -9.34 -29.00
CA GLN A 95 -0.40 -8.28 -29.96
C GLN A 95 -0.01 -8.61 -31.42
N SER A 96 0.86 -9.60 -31.66
CA SER A 96 1.22 -10.08 -33.01
C SER A 96 0.22 -11.08 -33.60
N ALA A 97 -0.87 -11.37 -32.89
CA ALA A 97 -2.13 -11.57 -33.57
C ALA A 97 -2.59 -10.21 -34.13
N GLU A 98 -1.89 -9.74 -35.17
CA GLU A 98 -2.41 -8.68 -36.03
C GLU A 98 -3.84 -9.12 -36.42
N PRO A 99 -4.87 -8.27 -36.23
CA PRO A 99 -6.16 -8.57 -36.82
C PRO A 99 -5.93 -8.71 -38.33
N PRO A 100 -6.54 -9.70 -39.01
CA PRO A 100 -6.47 -9.75 -40.45
C PRO A 100 -6.86 -8.38 -40.99
N LYS A 101 -6.02 -7.80 -41.86
CA LYS A 101 -6.28 -6.53 -42.55
C LYS A 101 -7.56 -6.66 -43.37
N THR A 102 -8.66 -6.48 -42.68
CA THR A 102 -10.02 -6.25 -43.12
C THR A 102 -10.55 -5.23 -42.12
N GLY A 103 -11.30 -4.23 -42.57
CA GLY A 103 -11.83 -3.18 -41.69
C GLY A 103 -12.74 -3.76 -40.61
N GLY A 104 -12.16 -4.16 -39.48
CA GLY A 104 -12.78 -5.01 -38.45
C GLY A 104 -12.64 -4.43 -37.05
N LEU A 105 -13.73 -4.50 -36.30
CA LEU A 105 -14.00 -3.94 -34.98
C LEU A 105 -12.94 -4.28 -33.92
N ALA A 106 -12.66 -3.33 -33.02
CA ALA A 106 -11.86 -3.56 -31.80
C ALA A 106 -12.30 -4.85 -31.09
N GLN A 107 -11.35 -5.72 -30.75
CA GLN A 107 -11.61 -7.03 -30.17
C GLN A 107 -12.41 -6.87 -28.87
N ALA A 108 -13.66 -7.35 -28.87
CA ALA A 108 -14.53 -7.28 -27.71
C ALA A 108 -14.03 -8.26 -26.63
N CYS A 109 -13.87 -7.79 -25.38
CA CYS A 109 -13.63 -8.70 -24.26
C CYS A 109 -14.80 -9.70 -24.14
N PRO A 110 -14.56 -10.93 -23.64
CA PRO A 110 -15.66 -11.82 -23.31
C PRO A 110 -16.55 -11.18 -22.24
N ALA A 111 -17.84 -11.55 -22.27
CA ALA A 111 -18.82 -11.18 -21.27
C ALA A 111 -18.28 -11.40 -19.84
N PRO A 112 -18.44 -10.46 -18.90
CA PRO A 112 -18.16 -10.73 -17.50
C PRO A 112 -19.16 -11.77 -16.99
N GLY A 113 -18.69 -12.99 -16.74
CA GLY A 113 -19.48 -14.10 -16.24
C GLY A 113 -18.61 -15.08 -15.44
N PRO A 114 -19.21 -15.90 -14.59
CA PRO A 114 -18.49 -16.93 -13.88
C PRO A 114 -18.01 -18.00 -14.86
N ASN A 115 -16.70 -18.07 -15.09
CA ASN A 115 -16.07 -19.23 -15.72
C ASN A 115 -16.08 -20.42 -14.75
N ARG A 116 -16.05 -20.13 -13.45
CA ARG A 116 -16.13 -21.10 -12.36
C ARG A 116 -16.74 -20.47 -11.13
N THR A 117 -17.74 -21.12 -10.54
CA THR A 117 -18.22 -20.74 -9.19
C THR A 117 -17.31 -21.40 -8.17
N LEU A 118 -16.78 -20.62 -7.24
CA LEU A 118 -15.95 -21.13 -6.14
C LEU A 118 -16.85 -21.59 -4.99
N ASP A 119 -16.33 -22.48 -4.13
CA ASP A 119 -17.03 -22.92 -2.93
C ASP A 119 -17.34 -21.72 -2.03
N GLN A 120 -18.61 -21.28 -2.05
CA GLN A 120 -19.04 -20.12 -1.29
C GLN A 120 -18.83 -20.32 0.21
N ALA A 121 -18.90 -21.55 0.74
CA ALA A 121 -18.72 -21.81 2.16
C ALA A 121 -17.27 -21.57 2.61
N GLN A 122 -16.29 -21.87 1.74
CA GLN A 122 -14.88 -21.62 1.99
C GLN A 122 -14.57 -20.12 2.03
N PHE A 123 -15.11 -19.35 1.09
CA PHE A 123 -14.81 -17.92 0.95
C PHE A 123 -15.72 -17.01 1.77
N ALA A 124 -16.96 -17.39 2.09
CA ALA A 124 -17.89 -16.57 2.86
C ALA A 124 -17.42 -16.29 4.30
N ARG A 125 -16.39 -17.00 4.78
CA ARG A 125 -15.82 -16.82 6.12
C ARG A 125 -14.70 -15.77 6.17
N GLN A 126 -14.29 -15.20 5.04
CA GLN A 126 -13.18 -14.25 5.00
C GLN A 126 -13.71 -12.80 4.96
N PRO A 127 -13.55 -11.98 6.01
CA PRO A 127 -14.01 -10.60 5.95
C PRO A 127 -13.21 -9.81 4.89
N LEU A 128 -13.90 -8.95 4.15
CA LEU A 128 -13.24 -7.98 3.26
C LEU A 128 -12.81 -6.77 4.10
N GLU A 129 -11.54 -6.70 4.44
CA GLU A 129 -10.96 -5.57 5.19
C GLU A 129 -10.54 -4.47 4.20
N MET A 130 -11.44 -3.53 3.94
CA MET A 130 -11.18 -2.39 3.05
C MET A 130 -10.35 -1.32 3.78
N ARG A 131 -9.17 -1.01 3.25
CA ARG A 131 -8.23 -0.02 3.81
C ARG A 131 -7.90 1.02 2.76
N TYR A 132 -8.89 1.81 2.38
CA TYR A 132 -8.74 2.84 1.35
C TYR A 132 -8.42 4.20 1.96
N LYS A 133 -7.76 5.04 1.16
CA LYS A 133 -7.38 6.39 1.51
C LYS A 133 -7.87 7.36 0.42
N PRO A 134 -8.25 8.59 0.79
CA PRO A 134 -8.50 9.64 -0.19
C PRO A 134 -7.28 9.90 -1.05
N GLY A 135 -7.51 10.20 -2.33
CA GLY A 135 -6.45 10.54 -3.29
C GLY A 135 -6.94 11.53 -4.35
N VAL A 136 -5.98 12.20 -4.99
CA VAL A 136 -6.26 13.13 -6.10
C VAL A 136 -7.02 12.40 -7.21
N LEU A 137 -8.06 13.04 -7.75
CA LEU A 137 -8.83 12.50 -8.86
C LEU A 137 -7.98 12.42 -10.12
N ARG A 138 -7.73 11.19 -10.58
CA ARG A 138 -7.18 10.86 -11.89
C ARG A 138 -8.21 10.05 -12.65
N VAL A 139 -8.70 10.55 -13.77
CA VAL A 139 -9.84 9.97 -14.47
C VAL A 139 -9.65 9.95 -15.99
N SER A 140 -10.06 8.85 -16.62
CA SER A 140 -10.03 8.66 -18.07
C SER A 140 -11.32 8.03 -18.58
N ASN A 141 -11.52 8.11 -19.90
CA ASN A 141 -12.72 7.61 -20.58
C ASN A 141 -12.32 6.89 -21.87
N ASP A 142 -12.50 5.56 -21.90
CA ASP A 142 -12.23 4.74 -23.10
C ASP A 142 -13.48 4.57 -23.99
N GLY A 143 -14.62 5.12 -23.56
CA GLY A 143 -15.91 5.06 -24.24
C GLY A 143 -16.78 3.85 -23.88
N GLN A 144 -16.23 2.86 -23.18
CA GLN A 144 -16.94 1.70 -22.63
C GLN A 144 -16.99 1.73 -21.08
N SER A 145 -16.05 2.45 -20.47
CA SER A 145 -15.91 2.64 -19.04
C SER A 145 -15.42 4.05 -18.71
N ALA A 146 -15.84 4.56 -17.55
CA ALA A 146 -15.14 5.62 -16.85
C ALA A 146 -14.13 5.00 -15.87
N ILE A 147 -12.87 5.40 -15.94
CA ILE A 147 -11.78 4.77 -15.18
C ILE A 147 -11.18 5.80 -14.25
N VAL A 148 -11.16 5.50 -12.95
CA VAL A 148 -10.47 6.29 -11.93
C VAL A 148 -9.20 5.54 -11.52
N THR A 149 -8.05 6.18 -11.70
CA THR A 149 -6.76 5.64 -11.23
C THR A 149 -6.62 5.91 -9.73
N ALA A 150 -6.40 4.85 -8.95
CA ALA A 150 -6.30 4.98 -7.50
C ALA A 150 -4.94 5.55 -7.07
N ALA A 151 -4.94 6.35 -6.01
CA ALA A 151 -3.71 6.76 -5.35
C ALA A 151 -3.10 5.57 -4.59
N ALA A 152 -1.77 5.52 -4.55
CA ALA A 152 -1.04 4.49 -3.82
C ALA A 152 -1.40 4.47 -2.32
N GLY A 153 -1.32 3.28 -1.71
CA GLY A 153 -1.55 3.09 -0.27
C GLY A 153 -2.98 2.76 0.13
N SER A 154 -3.89 2.60 -0.84
CA SER A 154 -5.21 1.96 -0.64
C SER A 154 -5.10 0.46 -0.88
N SER A 155 -5.71 -0.36 -0.03
CA SER A 155 -5.62 -1.83 -0.13
C SER A 155 -6.89 -2.55 0.34
N LEU A 156 -7.00 -3.81 -0.07
CA LEU A 156 -7.99 -4.79 0.37
C LEU A 156 -7.25 -5.95 1.02
N LYS A 157 -7.60 -6.30 2.26
CA LYS A 157 -7.11 -7.50 2.93
C LYS A 157 -8.18 -8.59 2.95
N ILE A 158 -7.80 -9.79 2.53
CA ILE A 158 -8.64 -10.99 2.50
C ILE A 158 -7.83 -12.13 3.14
N GLY A 159 -8.20 -12.53 4.36
CA GLY A 159 -7.41 -13.48 5.13
C GLY A 159 -5.97 -12.97 5.34
N PRO A 160 -4.92 -13.73 4.95
CA PRO A 160 -3.53 -13.28 5.06
C PRO A 160 -3.05 -12.42 3.88
N GLU A 161 -3.82 -12.35 2.78
CA GLU A 161 -3.40 -11.67 1.55
C GLU A 161 -3.79 -10.18 1.59
N ILE A 162 -2.91 -9.33 1.06
CA ILE A 162 -3.14 -7.88 0.91
C ILE A 162 -2.98 -7.52 -0.57
N PHE A 163 -4.01 -6.91 -1.13
CA PHE A 163 -4.07 -6.48 -2.52
C PHE A 163 -4.16 -4.95 -2.59
N ASP A 164 -3.27 -4.32 -3.34
CA ASP A 164 -3.30 -2.87 -3.56
C ASP A 164 -4.41 -2.49 -4.53
N LEU A 165 -5.19 -1.46 -4.21
CA LEU A 165 -6.18 -0.90 -5.11
C LEU A 165 -5.45 -0.14 -6.23
N VAL A 166 -5.68 -0.56 -7.48
CA VAL A 166 -5.01 0.02 -8.65
C VAL A 166 -5.91 1.01 -9.37
N ARG A 167 -7.20 0.68 -9.53
CA ARG A 167 -8.16 1.47 -10.31
C ARG A 167 -9.60 1.06 -10.05
N ILE A 168 -10.52 1.96 -10.36
CA ILE A 168 -11.97 1.77 -10.26
C ILE A 168 -12.57 1.98 -11.65
N HIS A 169 -13.29 0.99 -12.16
CA HIS A 169 -13.97 1.09 -13.46
C HIS A 169 -15.46 1.14 -13.25
N PHE A 170 -16.10 2.15 -13.84
CA PHE A 170 -17.56 2.25 -13.90
C PHE A 170 -18.00 1.91 -15.31
N TYR A 171 -18.93 0.97 -15.44
CA TYR A 171 -19.48 0.57 -16.73
C TYR A 171 -20.96 0.22 -16.60
N ARG A 172 -21.65 0.25 -17.74
CA ARG A 172 -23.03 -0.23 -17.85
C ARG A 172 -23.01 -1.71 -18.19
N PRO A 173 -23.46 -2.62 -17.32
CA PRO A 173 -23.59 -4.02 -17.70
C PRO A 173 -24.76 -4.20 -18.68
N GLU A 174 -24.60 -5.08 -19.66
CA GLU A 174 -25.75 -5.59 -20.42
C GLU A 174 -26.52 -6.58 -19.56
N GLY A 175 -27.85 -6.44 -19.48
CA GLY A 175 -28.74 -7.36 -18.78
C GLY A 175 -28.41 -7.64 -17.30
N GLY A 176 -27.56 -6.83 -16.67
CA GLY A 176 -26.95 -7.16 -15.38
C GLY A 176 -27.98 -7.23 -14.26
N GLN A 177 -27.90 -8.29 -13.45
CA GLN A 177 -28.74 -8.48 -12.28
C GLN A 177 -27.91 -8.96 -11.09
N VAL A 178 -28.26 -8.49 -9.90
CA VAL A 178 -27.76 -9.02 -8.63
C VAL A 178 -28.95 -9.49 -7.83
N ASP A 179 -28.95 -10.78 -7.47
CA ASP A 179 -30.06 -11.47 -6.79
C ASP A 179 -31.40 -11.28 -7.51
N GLY A 180 -31.40 -11.45 -8.84
CA GLY A 180 -32.60 -11.35 -9.69
C GLY A 180 -33.15 -9.94 -9.87
N LYS A 181 -32.46 -8.91 -9.36
CA LYS A 181 -32.86 -7.52 -9.48
C LYS A 181 -31.90 -6.76 -10.41
N PRO A 182 -32.41 -5.98 -11.38
CA PRO A 182 -31.58 -5.27 -12.35
C PRO A 182 -30.65 -4.28 -11.68
N VAL A 183 -29.49 -4.06 -12.29
CA VAL A 183 -28.52 -3.04 -11.90
C VAL A 183 -28.33 -2.06 -13.06
N SER A 184 -28.21 -0.77 -12.74
CA SER A 184 -28.08 0.28 -13.74
C SER A 184 -26.63 0.40 -14.20
N LEU A 185 -25.69 0.37 -13.26
CA LEU A 185 -24.24 0.42 -13.48
C LEU A 185 -23.53 -0.54 -12.50
N VAL A 186 -22.25 -0.78 -12.74
CA VAL A 186 -21.37 -1.51 -11.83
C VAL A 186 -20.06 -0.74 -11.67
N ALA A 187 -19.55 -0.66 -10.44
CA ALA A 187 -18.19 -0.24 -10.15
C ALA A 187 -17.31 -1.46 -9.83
N HIS A 188 -16.26 -1.67 -10.60
CA HIS A 188 -15.22 -2.66 -10.33
C HIS A 188 -14.01 -1.99 -9.69
N LEU A 189 -13.80 -2.25 -8.40
CA LEU A 189 -12.58 -1.86 -7.69
C LEU A 189 -11.55 -2.98 -7.90
N VAL A 190 -10.53 -2.68 -8.70
CA VAL A 190 -9.52 -3.66 -9.15
C VAL A 190 -8.29 -3.59 -8.25
N HIS A 191 -7.95 -4.72 -7.65
CA HIS A 191 -6.80 -4.85 -6.77
C HIS A 191 -5.80 -5.87 -7.29
N ARG A 192 -4.53 -5.67 -6.95
CA ARG A 192 -3.43 -6.56 -7.36
C ARG A 192 -2.47 -6.80 -6.20
N ILE A 193 -1.93 -8.00 -6.12
CA ILE A 193 -0.84 -8.35 -5.19
C ILE A 193 0.47 -8.54 -5.98
N ALA A 194 1.61 -8.48 -5.29
CA ALA A 194 2.95 -8.60 -5.89
C ALA A 194 3.16 -9.90 -6.70
N SER A 195 2.47 -11.00 -6.37
CA SER A 195 2.51 -12.26 -7.14
C SER A 195 1.81 -12.19 -8.50
N GLY A 196 1.16 -11.08 -8.83
CA GLY A 196 0.45 -10.86 -10.10
C GLY A 196 -1.04 -11.22 -10.05
N GLN A 197 -1.53 -11.82 -8.96
CA GLN A 197 -2.95 -12.14 -8.81
C GLN A 197 -3.79 -10.86 -8.74
N THR A 198 -4.94 -10.87 -9.42
CA THR A 198 -5.90 -9.76 -9.46
C THR A 198 -7.21 -10.18 -8.80
N VAL A 199 -7.74 -9.31 -7.94
CA VAL A 199 -9.05 -9.49 -7.31
C VAL A 199 -9.91 -8.24 -7.54
N VAL A 200 -11.21 -8.44 -7.71
CA VAL A 200 -12.15 -7.35 -8.00
C VAL A 200 -13.25 -7.35 -6.98
N VAL A 201 -13.52 -6.19 -6.37
CA VAL A 201 -14.74 -5.97 -5.61
C VAL A 201 -15.73 -5.29 -6.56
N SER A 202 -16.85 -5.95 -6.83
CA SER A 202 -17.89 -5.45 -7.72
C SER A 202 -19.04 -4.87 -6.92
N VAL A 203 -19.27 -3.56 -7.08
CA VAL A 203 -20.33 -2.82 -6.40
C VAL A 203 -21.47 -2.57 -7.38
N PRO A 204 -22.66 -3.14 -7.17
CA PRO A 204 -23.81 -2.85 -7.99
C PRO A 204 -24.32 -1.44 -7.71
N ILE A 205 -24.75 -0.74 -8.75
CA ILE A 205 -25.28 0.62 -8.65
C ILE A 205 -26.69 0.64 -9.23
N ARG A 206 -27.63 1.25 -8.50
CA ARG A 206 -29.02 1.43 -8.92
C ARG A 206 -29.41 2.89 -8.94
N GLU A 207 -30.42 3.19 -9.74
CA GLU A 207 -31.11 4.47 -9.64
C GLU A 207 -31.77 4.62 -8.26
N SER A 208 -31.71 5.83 -7.72
CA SER A 208 -32.29 6.23 -6.44
C SER A 208 -32.72 7.71 -6.52
N ALA A 209 -33.47 8.17 -5.51
CA ALA A 209 -33.87 9.57 -5.43
C ALA A 209 -32.70 10.53 -5.14
N PHE A 210 -31.57 10.02 -4.64
CA PHE A 210 -30.48 10.84 -4.15
C PHE A 210 -29.26 10.80 -5.06
N GLN A 211 -28.57 11.92 -5.12
CA GLN A 211 -27.31 12.04 -5.85
C GLN A 211 -26.15 11.48 -5.02
N HIS A 212 -25.29 10.68 -5.66
CA HIS A 212 -24.06 10.21 -5.06
C HIS A 212 -22.91 11.21 -5.28
N ARG A 213 -22.48 11.92 -4.23
CA ARG A 213 -21.48 13.00 -4.33
C ARG A 213 -20.20 12.60 -5.08
N THR A 214 -19.57 11.48 -4.70
CA THR A 214 -18.32 11.00 -5.31
C THR A 214 -18.47 10.73 -6.81
N ILE A 215 -19.54 10.03 -7.21
CA ILE A 215 -19.82 9.72 -8.63
C ILE A 215 -20.10 11.01 -9.40
N TRP A 216 -20.76 12.00 -8.79
CA TRP A 216 -20.96 13.30 -9.43
C TRP A 216 -19.65 14.02 -9.76
N GLN A 217 -18.71 14.03 -8.81
CA GLN A 217 -17.39 14.62 -9.02
C GLN A 217 -16.62 13.93 -10.15
N ILE A 218 -16.68 12.59 -10.21
CA ILE A 218 -16.07 11.81 -11.28
C ILE A 218 -16.71 12.17 -12.63
N LEU A 219 -18.04 12.16 -12.73
CA LEU A 219 -18.78 12.42 -13.97
C LEU A 219 -18.52 13.84 -14.54
N ASN A 220 -18.47 14.84 -13.68
CA ASN A 220 -18.24 16.24 -14.09
C ASN A 220 -16.82 16.47 -14.61
N ASN A 221 -15.86 15.65 -14.19
CA ASN A 221 -14.45 15.78 -14.58
C ASN A 221 -13.99 14.67 -15.53
N LEU A 222 -14.89 13.76 -15.91
CA LEU A 222 -14.62 12.73 -16.90
C LEU A 222 -14.20 13.44 -18.21
N PRO A 223 -13.06 13.09 -18.83
CA PRO A 223 -12.68 13.67 -20.09
C PRO A 223 -13.51 13.09 -21.25
N ASN A 224 -13.42 13.71 -22.43
CA ASN A 224 -14.00 13.15 -23.64
C ASN A 224 -13.38 11.79 -23.97
N LYS A 225 -14.14 10.93 -24.65
CA LYS A 225 -13.66 9.60 -25.05
C LYS A 225 -12.33 9.71 -25.80
N GLY A 226 -11.33 8.95 -25.37
CA GLY A 226 -10.02 8.86 -26.02
C GLY A 226 -9.09 10.05 -25.74
N ALA A 227 -9.53 11.06 -24.98
CA ALA A 227 -8.63 12.09 -24.49
C ALA A 227 -7.66 11.50 -23.44
N PRO A 228 -6.48 12.14 -23.24
CA PRO A 228 -5.55 11.74 -22.18
C PRO A 228 -6.21 11.73 -20.80
N GLU A 229 -5.65 10.94 -19.88
CA GLU A 229 -6.09 10.93 -18.48
C GLU A 229 -6.01 12.34 -17.89
N ALA A 230 -7.10 12.77 -17.26
CA ALA A 230 -7.20 14.06 -16.58
C ALA A 230 -6.80 13.89 -15.10
N THR A 231 -5.91 14.75 -14.61
CA THR A 231 -5.58 14.87 -13.17
C THR A 231 -6.14 16.17 -12.64
N ILE A 232 -7.01 16.09 -11.62
CA ILE A 232 -7.75 17.23 -11.07
C ILE A 232 -7.28 17.47 -9.64
N SER A 233 -6.21 18.26 -9.50
CA SER A 233 -5.47 18.42 -8.25
C SER A 233 -6.26 18.96 -7.06
N ASN A 234 -7.36 19.69 -7.31
CA ASN A 234 -8.22 20.26 -6.28
C ASN A 234 -9.40 19.36 -5.87
N ILE A 235 -9.51 18.15 -6.45
CA ILE A 235 -10.56 17.19 -6.11
C ILE A 235 -9.90 15.93 -5.54
N SER A 236 -10.29 15.57 -4.32
CA SER A 236 -9.92 14.33 -3.68
C SER A 236 -11.11 13.37 -3.67
N ILE A 237 -10.88 12.13 -4.10
CA ILE A 237 -11.86 11.05 -4.07
C ILE A 237 -11.44 10.03 -3.02
N ASP A 238 -12.37 9.69 -2.13
CA ASP A 238 -12.22 8.61 -1.18
C ASP A 238 -12.97 7.36 -1.69
N PRO A 239 -12.24 6.28 -2.07
CA PRO A 239 -12.87 5.05 -2.55
C PRO A 239 -13.79 4.37 -1.54
N THR A 240 -13.66 4.63 -0.23
CA THR A 240 -14.60 4.08 0.78
C THR A 240 -16.03 4.54 0.54
N GLN A 241 -16.22 5.73 -0.03
CA GLN A 241 -17.53 6.30 -0.34
C GLN A 241 -18.26 5.56 -1.46
N LEU A 242 -17.58 4.66 -2.17
CA LEU A 242 -18.17 3.84 -3.23
C LEU A 242 -18.59 2.45 -2.73
N LEU A 243 -18.48 2.20 -1.43
CA LEU A 243 -18.87 0.94 -0.80
C LEU A 243 -20.25 1.06 -0.13
N PRO A 244 -21.09 0.02 -0.21
CA PRO A 244 -22.31 -0.04 0.59
C PRO A 244 -21.98 -0.34 2.05
N GLU A 245 -22.92 -0.04 2.95
CA GLU A 245 -22.78 -0.35 4.39
C GLU A 245 -22.62 -1.86 4.66
N ASN A 246 -23.34 -2.69 3.89
CA ASN A 246 -23.28 -4.14 4.01
C ASN A 246 -22.45 -4.74 2.86
N LEU A 247 -21.28 -5.28 3.22
CA LEU A 247 -20.31 -5.88 2.31
C LEU A 247 -20.54 -7.37 2.04
N SER A 248 -21.72 -7.92 2.31
CA SER A 248 -22.03 -9.31 1.95
C SER A 248 -21.87 -9.53 0.45
N TYR A 249 -21.25 -10.64 0.07
CA TYR A 249 -20.84 -10.90 -1.30
C TYR A 249 -21.11 -12.33 -1.75
N GLN A 250 -21.05 -12.52 -3.06
CA GLN A 250 -20.84 -13.80 -3.71
C GLN A 250 -19.46 -13.79 -4.37
N VAL A 251 -18.78 -14.94 -4.38
CA VAL A 251 -17.46 -15.07 -5.02
C VAL A 251 -17.56 -15.94 -6.26
N TYR A 252 -16.83 -15.55 -7.32
CA TYR A 252 -16.65 -16.38 -8.52
C TYR A 252 -15.33 -16.04 -9.21
N GLU A 253 -14.88 -16.91 -10.11
CA GLU A 253 -13.76 -16.63 -11.03
C GLU A 253 -14.29 -16.27 -12.41
N GLY A 254 -13.71 -15.23 -13.02
CA GLY A 254 -14.08 -14.79 -14.35
C GLY A 254 -12.99 -13.97 -15.03
N THR A 255 -13.39 -13.24 -16.07
CA THR A 255 -12.52 -12.38 -16.87
C THR A 255 -12.92 -10.92 -16.68
N LEU A 256 -11.93 -10.03 -16.60
CA LEU A 256 -12.18 -8.59 -16.51
C LEU A 256 -12.84 -8.10 -17.83
N PRO A 257 -13.99 -7.41 -17.79
CA PRO A 257 -14.72 -7.01 -19.00
C PRO A 257 -14.15 -5.74 -19.66
N VAL A 258 -12.89 -5.40 -19.38
CA VAL A 258 -12.20 -4.19 -19.86
C VAL A 258 -10.79 -4.58 -20.32
N PRO A 259 -10.30 -4.11 -21.48
CA PRO A 259 -8.95 -4.39 -21.95
C PRO A 259 -7.88 -4.17 -20.86
N PRO A 260 -6.90 -5.09 -20.71
CA PRO A 260 -6.56 -6.21 -21.61
C PRO A 260 -7.36 -7.51 -21.37
N CYS A 261 -8.57 -7.43 -20.82
CA CYS A 261 -9.46 -8.58 -20.60
C CYS A 261 -8.81 -9.67 -19.73
N THR A 262 -8.24 -9.29 -18.58
CA THR A 262 -7.48 -10.21 -17.72
C THR A 262 -8.32 -11.41 -17.26
N GLU A 263 -7.86 -12.62 -17.55
CA GLU A 263 -8.49 -13.87 -17.13
C GLU A 263 -8.12 -14.26 -15.69
N LYS A 264 -8.83 -15.26 -15.13
CA LYS A 264 -8.57 -15.84 -13.80
C LYS A 264 -8.62 -14.82 -12.67
N VAL A 265 -9.53 -13.86 -12.79
CA VAL A 265 -9.76 -12.83 -11.77
C VAL A 265 -10.79 -13.35 -10.78
N ARG A 266 -10.50 -13.24 -9.47
CA ARG A 266 -11.49 -13.51 -8.41
C ARG A 266 -12.37 -12.27 -8.22
N PHE A 267 -13.67 -12.44 -8.40
CA PHE A 267 -14.67 -11.40 -8.18
C PHE A 267 -15.38 -11.61 -6.86
N TYR A 268 -15.46 -10.55 -6.06
CA TYR A 268 -16.29 -10.42 -4.87
C TYR A 268 -17.45 -9.50 -5.23
N GLN A 269 -18.54 -10.09 -5.72
CA GLN A 269 -19.74 -9.38 -6.11
C GLN A 269 -20.57 -9.04 -4.88
N LEU A 270 -20.58 -7.76 -4.50
CA LEU A 270 -21.41 -7.29 -3.40
C LEU A 270 -22.89 -7.45 -3.76
N ARG A 271 -23.70 -7.82 -2.76
CA ARG A 271 -25.16 -7.97 -2.89
C ARG A 271 -25.89 -6.64 -2.73
N THR A 272 -25.38 -5.79 -1.83
CA THR A 272 -25.97 -4.49 -1.51
C THR A 272 -25.57 -3.45 -2.55
N PRO A 273 -26.53 -2.79 -3.23
CA PRO A 273 -26.21 -1.73 -4.17
C PRO A 273 -26.01 -0.38 -3.49
N ILE A 274 -25.25 0.49 -4.15
CA ILE A 274 -25.26 1.94 -3.89
C ILE A 274 -26.24 2.64 -4.85
N GLY A 275 -26.71 3.83 -4.46
CA GLY A 275 -27.67 4.62 -5.24
C GLY A 275 -27.02 5.76 -6.01
N ILE A 276 -27.53 6.07 -7.20
CA ILE A 276 -27.25 7.31 -7.97
C ILE A 276 -28.55 7.97 -8.42
N SER A 277 -28.54 9.27 -8.70
CA SER A 277 -29.73 9.94 -9.23
C SER A 277 -29.95 9.60 -10.70
N LYS A 278 -31.18 9.82 -11.19
CA LYS A 278 -31.52 9.69 -12.62
C LYS A 278 -30.61 10.54 -13.51
N ASP A 279 -30.37 11.80 -13.14
CA ASP A 279 -29.50 12.71 -13.90
C ASP A 279 -28.04 12.22 -13.93
N GLN A 280 -27.55 11.61 -12.84
CA GLN A 280 -26.23 10.94 -12.85
C GLN A 280 -26.17 9.78 -13.84
N LEU A 281 -27.20 8.95 -13.84
CA LEU A 281 -27.29 7.81 -14.75
C LEU A 281 -27.32 8.29 -16.20
N GLU A 282 -28.19 9.24 -16.53
CA GLU A 282 -28.31 9.78 -17.90
C GLU A 282 -27.00 10.40 -18.39
N ARG A 283 -26.33 11.20 -17.55
CA ARG A 283 -25.00 11.75 -17.88
C ARG A 283 -23.96 10.68 -18.13
N PHE A 284 -23.94 9.62 -17.32
CA PHE A 284 -23.04 8.49 -17.55
C PHE A 284 -23.33 7.85 -18.92
N LEU A 285 -24.59 7.55 -19.21
CA LEU A 285 -25.03 6.89 -20.44
C LEU A 285 -24.78 7.71 -21.70
N MET A 286 -24.76 9.04 -21.61
CA MET A 286 -24.38 9.92 -22.73
C MET A 286 -22.89 9.84 -23.08
N ARG A 287 -22.04 9.51 -22.11
CA ARG A 287 -20.57 9.57 -22.25
C ARG A 287 -19.92 8.20 -22.37
N VAL A 288 -20.58 7.17 -21.87
CA VAL A 288 -20.11 5.80 -21.81
C VAL A 288 -21.18 4.90 -22.41
N LYS A 289 -20.83 4.20 -23.49
CA LYS A 289 -21.74 3.24 -24.11
C LYS A 289 -21.70 1.93 -23.33
N ALA A 290 -22.80 1.18 -23.37
CA ALA A 290 -22.77 -0.23 -22.98
C ALA A 290 -21.63 -0.89 -23.76
N PRO A 291 -20.73 -1.65 -23.12
CA PRO A 291 -19.79 -2.45 -23.87
C PRO A 291 -20.61 -3.44 -24.69
N SER A 292 -20.35 -3.51 -26.00
CA SER A 292 -21.03 -4.46 -26.87
C SER A 292 -20.46 -5.85 -26.58
N PHE A 293 -21.18 -6.61 -25.76
CA PHE A 293 -20.87 -8.01 -25.56
C PHE A 293 -21.86 -8.84 -26.37
N LYS A 294 -21.38 -9.84 -27.10
CA LYS A 294 -22.29 -10.89 -27.58
C LYS A 294 -22.67 -11.70 -26.34
N ASP A 295 -23.94 -11.65 -25.95
CA ASP A 295 -24.56 -12.46 -24.88
C ASP A 295 -24.03 -12.25 -23.45
N SER A 296 -24.11 -11.03 -22.91
CA SER A 296 -23.81 -10.76 -21.50
C SER A 296 -25.07 -10.60 -20.65
N ALA A 297 -25.32 -11.55 -19.77
CA ALA A 297 -25.98 -11.25 -18.50
C ALA A 297 -24.91 -11.42 -17.42
N ILE A 298 -24.69 -10.41 -16.58
CA ILE A 298 -24.14 -10.67 -15.24
C ILE A 298 -25.21 -11.51 -14.54
N ARG A 299 -25.11 -12.84 -14.69
CA ARG A 299 -25.95 -13.82 -14.01
C ARG A 299 -25.00 -14.60 -13.09
N PRO A 300 -24.84 -14.19 -11.83
CA PRO A 300 -24.39 -15.12 -10.81
C PRO A 300 -25.37 -16.31 -10.85
N PRO A 301 -24.91 -17.57 -10.83
CA PRO A 301 -25.83 -18.69 -10.72
C PRO A 301 -26.70 -18.48 -9.49
N ALA A 302 -28.00 -18.75 -9.65
CA ALA A 302 -28.91 -18.77 -8.51
C ALA A 302 -28.27 -19.68 -7.45
N ALA A 303 -28.23 -19.20 -6.19
CA ALA A 303 -27.79 -20.03 -5.07
C ALA A 303 -28.54 -21.36 -5.18
N GLY A 304 -27.81 -22.44 -5.46
CA GLY A 304 -28.39 -23.77 -5.48
C GLY A 304 -29.09 -23.96 -4.14
N LYS A 305 -30.37 -24.35 -4.17
CA LYS A 305 -31.06 -24.80 -2.96
C LYS A 305 -30.14 -25.84 -2.33
N ALA A 306 -29.68 -25.57 -1.12
CA ALA A 306 -29.10 -26.61 -0.27
C ALA A 306 -30.14 -27.74 -0.22
N ALA A 307 -29.77 -28.89 -0.78
CA ALA A 307 -30.47 -30.14 -0.58
C ALA A 307 -30.07 -30.73 0.76
#